data_AF-A0A942FQ37-F1
#
_entry.id   AF-A0A942FQ37-F1
#
_cell.length_a   1.000
_cell.length_b   1.000
_cell.length_c   1.000
_cell.angle_alpha   90.00
_cell.angle_beta   90.00
_cell.angle_gamma   90.00
#
_symmetry.space_group_name_H-M   'P 1'
#
loop_
_entity.id
_entity.type
_entity.pdbx_description
1 polymer ?
#
loop_
_entity_poly.entity_id
_entity_poly.type
_entity_poly.pdbx_seq_one_letter_code
_entity_poly.pdbx_strand_id
1 'polypeptide(L)' 'MPQVQTYLKESTFRALERKAKARGIKLSELMREMLEAQVEAMPSKRLLALAGSWEGELERPPQGKLEEREGF' A
#
# COMPACT_ATOMS: atom_id res chain seq x y z
N MET A 1 -6.12 22.28 11.61
CA MET A 1 -6.05 20.82 11.41
C MET A 1 -6.90 20.14 12.48
N PRO A 2 -7.66 19.08 12.14
CA PRO A 2 -8.33 18.27 13.15
C PRO A 2 -7.29 17.61 14.07
N GLN A 3 -7.57 17.58 15.37
CA GLN A 3 -6.72 16.89 16.35
C GLN A 3 -7.25 15.48 16.57
N VAL A 4 -6.43 14.48 16.31
CA VAL A 4 -6.74 13.07 16.58
C VAL A 4 -6.01 12.66 17.86
N GLN A 5 -6.74 12.15 18.84
CA GLN A 5 -6.17 11.54 20.03
C GLN A 5 -6.12 10.03 19.84
N THR A 6 -4.96 9.42 20.05
CA THR A 6 -4.75 7.99 19.87
C THR A 6 -3.99 7.40 21.05
N TYR A 7 -4.30 6.17 21.41
CA TYR A 7 -3.54 5.42 22.41
C TYR A 7 -2.43 4.62 21.74
N LEU A 8 -1.22 4.74 22.28
CA LEU A 8 -0.04 3.99 21.86
C LEU A 8 0.50 3.23 23.05
N LYS A 9 1.05 2.03 22.80
CA LYS A 9 1.85 1.34 23.81
C LYS A 9 3.06 2.22 24.14
N GLU A 10 3.44 2.28 25.42
CA GLU A 10 4.57 3.11 25.87
C GLU A 10 5.87 2.75 25.12
N SER A 11 6.13 1.46 24.92
CA SER A 11 7.29 1.00 24.16
C SER A 11 7.34 1.55 22.73
N THR A 12 6.18 1.60 22.06
CA THR A 12 6.05 2.17 20.72
C THR A 12 6.29 3.68 20.74
N PHE A 13 5.70 4.39 21.71
CA PHE A 13 5.92 5.84 21.86
C PHE A 13 7.41 6.17 22.05
N ARG A 14 8.11 5.46 22.95
CA ARG A 14 9.55 5.65 23.19
C ARG A 14 10.39 5.35 21.96
N ALA A 15 10.03 4.35 21.17
CA ALA A 15 10.72 4.04 19.93
C ALA A 15 10.57 5.18 18.90
N LEU A 16 9.36 5.71 18.74
CA LEU A 16 9.08 6.83 17.83
C LEU A 16 9.77 8.11 18.28
N GLU A 17 9.76 8.41 19.58
CA GLU A 17 10.44 9.57 20.17
C GLU A 17 11.95 9.54 19.89
N ARG A 18 12.60 8.38 20.11
CA ARG A 18 14.03 8.21 19.79
C ARG A 18 14.31 8.39 18.30
N LYS A 19 13.44 7.87 17.43
CA LYS A 19 13.57 8.02 15.97
C LYS A 19 13.42 9.47 15.52
N ALA A 20 12.47 10.20 16.09
CA ALA A 20 12.27 11.62 15.80
C ALA A 20 13.49 12.45 16.25
N LYS A 21 13.99 12.19 17.46
CA LYS A 21 15.18 12.84 18.01
C LYS A 21 16.43 12.58 17.18
N ALA A 22 16.65 11.33 16.74
CA ALA A 22 17.77 10.98 15.87
C ALA A 22 17.73 11.70 14.51
N ARG A 23 16.53 12.05 14.03
CA ARG A 23 16.32 12.81 12.80
C ARG A 23 16.29 14.33 13.02
N GLY A 24 16.33 14.81 14.25
CA GLY A 24 16.23 16.25 14.56
C GLY A 24 14.85 16.86 14.25
N ILE A 25 13.80 16.05 14.17
CA ILE A 25 12.43 16.50 13.84
C ILE A 25 11.46 16.29 15.02
N LYS A 26 10.30 16.95 14.97
CA LYS A 26 9.26 16.73 15.99
C LYS A 26 8.59 15.37 15.80
N LEU A 27 8.14 14.77 16.90
CA LEU A 27 7.38 13.52 16.86
C LEU A 27 6.13 13.63 15.96
N SER A 28 5.43 14.76 16.00
CA SER A 28 4.28 15.03 15.14
C SER A 28 4.62 15.03 13.65
N GLU A 29 5.80 15.51 13.28
CA GLU A 29 6.26 15.53 11.88
C GLU A 29 6.61 14.13 11.41
N LEU A 30 7.33 13.37 12.25
CA LEU A 30 7.61 11.95 11.99
C LEU A 30 6.31 11.15 11.78
N MET A 31 5.33 11.34 12.67
CA MET A 31 4.04 10.67 12.58
C MET A 31 3.27 11.06 11.32
N ARG A 32 3.31 12.36 10.95
CA ARG A 32 2.69 12.83 9.70
C ARG A 32 3.30 12.16 8.48
N GLU A 33 4.62 12.16 8.35
CA GLU A 33 5.31 11.52 7.21
C GLU A 33 4.98 10.02 7.11
N MET A 34 4.95 9.32 8.24
CA MET A 34 4.60 7.89 8.27
C MET A 34 3.16 7.65 7.80
N LEU A 35 2.21 8.48 8.25
CA LEU A 35 0.81 8.38 7.87
C LEU A 35 0.59 8.74 6.40
N GLU A 36 1.21 9.82 5.91
CA GLU A 36 1.14 10.24 4.51
C GLU A 36 1.68 9.14 3.58
N ALA A 37 2.85 8.58 3.88
CA ALA A 37 3.41 7.47 3.12
C ALA A 37 2.50 6.24 3.08
N GLN A 38 1.80 5.94 4.19
CA GLN A 38 0.87 4.81 4.25
C GLN A 38 -0.45 5.08 3.54
N VAL A 39 -0.94 6.33 3.57
CA VAL A 39 -2.14 6.73 2.84
C VAL A 39 -1.91 6.75 1.33
N GLU A 40 -0.76 7.25 0.88
CA GLU A 40 -0.37 7.21 -0.53
C GLU A 40 -0.17 5.78 -1.05
N ALA A 41 0.33 4.88 -0.20
CA ALA A 41 0.51 3.47 -0.55
C ALA A 41 -0.80 2.67 -0.61
N MET A 42 -1.92 3.19 -0.10
CA MET A 42 -3.20 2.53 -0.28
C MET A 42 -3.62 2.61 -1.75
N PRO A 43 -3.98 1.48 -2.40
CA PRO A 43 -4.44 1.51 -3.77
C PRO A 43 -5.60 2.48 -3.85
N SER A 44 -5.45 3.50 -4.70
CA SER A 44 -6.49 4.51 -4.86
C SER A 44 -7.83 3.83 -5.12
N LYS A 45 -8.94 4.44 -4.68
CA LYS A 45 -10.30 3.95 -5.01
C LYS A 45 -10.46 3.68 -6.51
N ARG A 46 -9.74 4.42 -7.35
CA ARG A 46 -9.66 4.22 -8.80
C ARG A 46 -9.00 2.89 -9.19
N LEU A 47 -7.93 2.48 -8.52
CA LEU A 47 -7.25 1.20 -8.77
C LEU A 47 -8.09 0.02 -8.26
N LEU A 48 -8.78 0.18 -7.13
CA LEU A 48 -9.78 -0.78 -6.67
C LEU A 48 -11.01 -0.85 -7.60
N ALA A 49 -11.41 0.26 -8.21
CA ALA A 49 -12.48 0.29 -9.21
C ALA A 49 -12.08 -0.36 -10.55
N LEU A 50 -10.77 -0.43 -10.85
CA LEU A 50 -10.25 -1.19 -11.99
C LEU A 50 -10.21 -2.70 -11.73
N ALA A 51 -10.25 -3.13 -10.46
CA ALA A 51 -10.34 -4.54 -10.12
C ALA A 51 -11.75 -5.05 -10.49
N GLY A 52 -11.84 -5.82 -11.56
CA GLY A 52 -13.10 -6.33 -12.10
C GLY A 52 -13.68 -5.51 -13.25
N SER A 53 -13.03 -4.43 -13.69
CA SER A 53 -13.43 -3.66 -14.88
C SER A 53 -12.94 -4.28 -16.19
N TRP A 54 -12.53 -5.55 -16.18
CA TRP A 54 -12.16 -6.25 -17.40
C TRP A 54 -13.44 -6.56 -18.18
N GLU A 55 -13.75 -5.73 -19.18
CA GLU A 55 -14.80 -5.99 -20.16
C GLU A 55 -14.14 -6.43 -21.48
N GLY A 56 -14.32 -7.70 -21.84
CA GLY A 56 -13.83 -8.28 -23.08
C GLY A 56 -13.76 -9.81 -22.99
N GLU A 57 -14.00 -10.48 -24.12
CA GLU A 57 -13.70 -11.90 -24.25
C GLU A 57 -12.19 -12.10 -24.14
N LEU A 58 -11.77 -12.97 -23.23
CA LEU A 58 -10.36 -13.27 -23.01
C LEU A 58 -9.91 -14.23 -24.11
N GLU A 59 -9.67 -13.69 -25.31
CA GLU A 59 -9.09 -14.47 -26.39
C GLU A 59 -7.65 -14.85 -26.00
N ARG A 60 -7.44 -16.15 -25.78
CA ARG A 60 -6.09 -16.68 -25.61
C ARG A 60 -5.32 -16.33 -26.88
N PRO A 61 -4.21 -15.56 -26.81
CA PRO A 61 -3.43 -15.30 -28.00
C PRO A 61 -2.99 -16.63 -28.62
N PRO A 62 -2.88 -16.72 -29.96
CA PRO A 62 -2.53 -17.96 -30.63
C PRO A 62 -1.22 -18.49 -30.05
N GLN A 63 -1.34 -19.60 -29.32
CA GLN A 63 -0.18 -20.23 -28.72
C GLN A 63 0.51 -21.05 -29.79
N GLY A 64 1.80 -20.78 -30.00
CA GLY A 64 2.58 -21.39 -31.07
C GLY A 64 2.61 -22.92 -30.97
N LYS A 65 3.21 -23.56 -31.98
CA LYS A 65 3.24 -25.02 -32.23
C LYS A 65 3.74 -25.92 -31.09
N LEU A 66 4.19 -25.38 -29.95
CA LEU A 66 4.83 -26.13 -28.88
C LEU A 66 3.85 -26.64 -27.80
N GLU A 67 2.57 -26.26 -27.85
CA GLU A 67 1.56 -26.66 -26.85
C GLU A 67 0.42 -27.55 -27.40
N GLU A 68 0.60 -28.20 -28.56
CA GLU A 68 -0.21 -29.37 -28.89
C GLU A 68 0.26 -30.54 -28.02
N ARG A 69 -0.22 -30.59 -26.78
CA ARG A 69 -0.14 -31.80 -25.99
C ARG A 69 -1.11 -32.78 -26.65
N GLU A 70 -0.58 -33.79 -27.34
CA GLU A 70 -1.35 -34.92 -27.85
C GLU A 70 -2.23 -35.47 -26.72
N GLY A 71 -3.50 -35.07 -26.74
CA GLY A 71 -4.52 -35.58 -25.84
C GLY A 71 -5.01 -36.90 -26.39
N PHE A 72 -5.04 -37.90 -25.51
CA PHE A 72 -5.64 -39.23 -25.66
C PHE A 72 -7.02 -39.22 -26.34
#